data_AF-A0A1G3UDU0-F1
#
_entry.id   AF-A0A1G3UDU0-F1
#
_cell.length_a   1.000
_cell.length_b   1.000
_cell.length_c   1.000
_cell.angle_alpha   90.00
_cell.angle_beta   90.00
_cell.angle_gamma   90.00
#
_symmetry.space_group_name_H-M   'P 1'
#
loop_
_entity.id
_entity.type
_entity.pdbx_description
1 polymer ?
#
loop_
_entity_poly.entity_id
_entity_poly.type
_entity_poly.pdbx_seq_one_letter_code
_entity_poly.pdbx_strand_id
1 'polypeptide(L)' 'MNIQTQYNYETTWTVTNEADLLRIIEEEIGNADPNGTLKYIKEAIKTGKTITVGSCRFKEEIKNDK' A
#
# COMPACT_ATOMS: atom_id res chain seq x y z
N MET A 1 5.79 0.67 11.00
CA MET A 1 4.44 0.84 10.42
C MET A 1 4.20 -0.35 9.53
N ASN A 2 3.11 -1.07 9.77
CA ASN A 2 2.70 -2.14 8.87
C ASN A 2 1.69 -1.54 7.89
N ILE A 3 1.82 -1.89 6.62
CA ILE A 3 0.93 -1.41 5.56
C ILE A 3 0.16 -2.63 5.08
N GLN A 4 -1.13 -2.45 4.90
CA GLN A 4 -1.95 -3.48 4.29
C GLN A 4 -2.23 -3.11 2.84
N THR A 5 -2.12 -4.10 1.96
CA THR A 5 -2.52 -3.99 0.57
C THR A 5 -3.79 -4.80 0.31
N GLN A 6 -4.59 -4.34 -0.64
CA GLN A 6 -5.75 -5.04 -1.16
C GLN A 6 -5.85 -4.78 -2.64
N TYR A 7 -5.81 -5.83 -3.46
CA TYR A 7 -6.14 -5.69 -4.88
C TYR A 7 -7.63 -5.40 -5.05
N ASN A 8 -7.99 -4.62 -6.06
CA ASN A 8 -9.37 -4.16 -6.25
C ASN A 8 -10.36 -5.30 -6.57
N TYR A 9 -9.85 -6.45 -7.02
CA TYR A 9 -10.62 -7.68 -7.22
C TYR A 9 -10.68 -8.58 -5.97
N GLU A 10 -9.93 -8.25 -4.92
CA GLU A 10 -9.95 -8.96 -3.64
C GLU A 10 -10.71 -8.21 -2.56
N THR A 11 -11.27 -8.95 -1.61
CA THR A 11 -11.95 -8.39 -0.43
C THR A 11 -11.09 -8.42 0.83
N THR A 12 -9.97 -9.13 0.81
CA THR A 12 -9.06 -9.30 1.95
C THR A 12 -7.98 -8.23 1.95
N TRP A 13 -7.54 -7.83 3.14
CA TRP A 13 -6.37 -6.97 3.34
C TRP A 13 -5.21 -7.83 3.81
N THR A 14 -4.08 -7.76 3.12
CA THR A 14 -2.88 -8.54 3.45
C THR A 14 -1.83 -7.59 4.00
N VAL A 15 -1.17 -7.98 5.10
CA VAL A 15 -0.03 -7.22 5.64
C VAL A 15 1.15 -7.45 4.72
N THR A 16 1.67 -6.38 4.15
CA THR A 16 2.70 -6.44 3.12
C THR A 16 3.95 -5.74 3.63
N ASN A 17 5.08 -6.40 3.49
CA ASN A 17 6.36 -5.83 3.88
C ASN A 17 6.86 -4.83 2.82
N GLU A 18 7.88 -4.07 3.15
CA GLU A 18 8.38 -2.99 2.29
C GLU A 18 8.91 -3.49 0.93
N ALA A 19 9.59 -4.62 0.92
CA ALA A 19 10.16 -5.20 -0.30
C ALA A 19 9.06 -5.67 -1.28
N ASP A 20 8.00 -6.27 -0.75
CA ASP A 20 6.88 -6.75 -1.55
C ASP A 20 6.00 -5.58 -2.01
N LEU A 21 5.82 -4.55 -1.17
CA LEU A 21 5.20 -3.29 -1.58
C LEU A 21 5.89 -2.67 -2.80
N LEU A 22 7.21 -2.58 -2.80
CA LEU A 22 7.96 -2.03 -3.93
C LEU A 22 7.73 -2.84 -5.21
N ARG A 23 7.65 -4.17 -5.11
CA ARG A 23 7.34 -5.04 -6.25
C ARG A 23 5.93 -4.80 -6.78
N ILE A 24 4.92 -4.78 -5.90
CA ILE A 24 3.53 -4.50 -6.28
C ILE A 24 3.42 -3.14 -6.96
N ILE A 25 4.07 -2.12 -6.39
CA ILE A 25 4.11 -0.76 -6.93
C ILE A 25 4.81 -0.75 -8.30
N GLU A 26 5.92 -1.44 -8.46
CA GLU A 26 6.62 -1.54 -9.74
C GLU A 26 5.76 -2.23 -10.81
N GLU A 27 5.07 -3.32 -10.46
CA GLU A 27 4.17 -4.05 -11.36
C GLU A 27 2.93 -3.22 -11.76
N GLU A 28 2.35 -2.48 -10.82
CA GLU A 28 1.11 -1.73 -11.06
C GLU A 28 1.33 -0.42 -11.82
N ILE A 29 2.48 0.22 -11.65
CA ILE A 29 2.73 1.57 -12.16
C ILE A 29 3.71 1.55 -13.34
N GLY A 30 4.47 0.45 -13.50
CA GLY A 30 5.33 0.13 -14.63
C GLY A 30 6.53 1.07 -14.78
N ASN A 31 6.29 2.29 -15.26
CA ASN A 31 7.31 3.25 -15.69
C ASN A 31 7.54 4.41 -14.70
N ALA A 32 6.89 4.38 -13.55
CA ALA A 32 7.06 5.36 -12.49
C ALA A 32 8.06 4.88 -11.43
N ASP A 33 8.69 5.82 -10.72
CA ASP A 33 9.61 5.50 -9.63
C ASP A 33 8.87 4.81 -8.45
N PRO A 34 9.16 3.53 -8.16
CA PRO A 34 8.46 2.80 -7.12
C PRO A 34 8.78 3.33 -5.71
N ASN A 35 9.99 3.86 -5.51
CA ASN A 35 10.40 4.43 -4.23
C ASN A 35 9.65 5.71 -3.89
N GLY A 36 9.52 6.63 -4.86
CA GLY A 36 8.77 7.86 -4.74
C GLY A 36 7.30 7.59 -4.49
N THR A 37 6.74 6.59 -5.18
CA THR A 37 5.34 6.19 -4.95
C THR A 37 5.15 5.57 -3.57
N LEU A 38 6.06 4.69 -3.13
CA LEU A 38 6.03 4.13 -1.78
C LEU A 38 6.10 5.23 -0.72
N LYS A 39 6.94 6.25 -0.93
CA LYS A 39 7.03 7.41 -0.03
C LYS A 39 5.71 8.16 0.03
N TYR A 40 5.10 8.46 -1.13
CA TYR A 40 3.78 9.07 -1.21
C TYR A 40 2.72 8.24 -0.46
N ILE A 41 2.73 6.92 -0.66
CA ILE A 41 1.80 5.99 -0.01
C ILE A 41 1.92 6.10 1.50
N LYS A 42 3.14 5.97 2.03
CA LYS A 42 3.43 6.07 3.47
C LYS A 42 2.96 7.40 4.06
N GLU A 43 3.16 8.52 3.36
CA GLU A 43 2.73 9.83 3.85
C GLU A 43 1.21 10.01 3.82
N ALA A 44 0.55 9.51 2.79
CA ALA A 44 -0.89 9.64 2.65
C ALA A 44 -1.66 8.77 3.65
N ILE A 45 -1.27 7.51 3.84
CA ILE A 45 -1.99 6.56 4.71
C ILE A 45 -1.77 6.83 6.20
N LYS A 46 -0.71 7.56 6.58
CA LYS A 46 -0.51 8.09 7.95
C LYS A 46 -1.66 8.96 8.44
N THR A 47 -2.45 9.52 7.53
CA THR A 47 -3.64 10.31 7.88
C THR A 47 -4.86 9.44 8.23
N GLY A 48 -4.70 8.11 8.27
CA GLY A 48 -5.78 7.14 8.46
C GLY A 48 -6.62 6.91 7.21
N LYS A 49 -6.18 7.44 6.06
CA LYS A 49 -6.88 7.30 4.78
C LYS A 49 -6.40 6.06 4.03
N THR A 50 -7.32 5.44 3.31
CA THR A 50 -7.00 4.46 2.27
C THR A 50 -6.72 5.20 0.98
N ILE A 51 -5.65 4.82 0.27
CA ILE A 51 -5.35 5.33 -1.06
C ILE A 51 -5.32 4.20 -2.08
N THR A 52 -5.49 4.54 -3.35
CA THR A 52 -5.46 3.59 -4.46
C THR A 52 -4.34 3.99 -5.42
N VAL A 53 -3.53 3.02 -5.82
CA VAL A 53 -2.49 3.15 -6.84
C VAL A 53 -2.66 1.99 -7.81
N GLY A 54 -2.93 2.30 -9.08
CA GLY A 54 -3.32 1.28 -10.06
C GLY A 54 -4.61 0.55 -9.62
N SER A 55 -4.52 -0.77 -9.56
CA SER A 55 -5.56 -1.67 -9.07
C SER A 55 -5.37 -2.06 -7.60
N CYS A 56 -4.36 -1.52 -6.92
CA CYS A 56 -4.07 -1.82 -5.52
C CYS A 56 -4.51 -0.69 -4.59
N ARG A 57 -5.06 -1.06 -3.43
CA ARG A 57 -5.41 -0.16 -2.34
C ARG A 57 -4.43 -0.35 -1.19
N PHE A 58 -4.08 0.74 -0.52
CA PHE A 58 -3.10 0.79 0.54
C PHE A 58 -3.68 1.51 1.76
N LYS A 59 -3.46 0.96 2.94
CA LYS A 59 -3.81 1.60 4.21
C LYS A 59 -2.82 1.20 5.31
N GLU A 60 -2.76 1.98 6.38
CA GLU A 60 -2.04 1.60 7.59
C GLU A 60 -2.74 0.42 8.28
N GLU A 61 -1.98 -0.55 8.77
CA GLU A 61 -2.48 -1.55 9.71
C GLU A 61 -2.84 -0.85 11.02
N ILE A 62 -4.14 -0.70 11.26
CA ILE A 62 -4.63 -0.23 12.55
C ILE A 62 -4.44 -1.40 13.53
N LYS A 63 -3.41 -1.30 14.37
CA LYS A 63 -3.28 -2.20 15.52
C LYS A 63 -4.42 -1.88 16.48
N ASN A 64 -5.45 -2.71 16.46
CA ASN A 64 -6.43 -2.76 17.53
C ASN A 64 -5.71 -3.37 18.74
N ASP A 65 -4.99 -2.53 19.50
CA ASP A 65 -4.52 -2.85 20.83
C ASP A 65 -5.77 -3.13 21.67
N LYS A 66 -5.98 -4.40 22.01
CA LYS A 66 -7.16 -4.90 22.70
C LYS A 66 -6.76 -5.41 24.06
#